data_AF-A0A352SUX9-F1
#
_entry.id   AF-A0A352SUX9-F1
#
_cell.length_a   1.000
_cell.length_b   1.000
_cell.length_c   1.000
_cell.angle_alpha   90.00
_cell.angle_beta   90.00
_cell.angle_gamma   90.00
#
_symmetry.space_group_name_H-M   'P 1'
#
loop_
_entity.id
_entity.type
_entity.pdbx_description
1 polymer ?
#
loop_
_entity_poly.entity_id
_entity_poly.type
_entity_poly.pdbx_seq_one_letter_code
_entity_poly.pdbx_strand_id
1 'polypeptide(L)'
;MAIEIKVPTLGESVADATVARWIKSTGDAVKADEPVVELETDKVTLEVPAPAAGTLGEIMAAEGAVVEVGAGLAMLNEGAAPAAKAEA
;
A
#
# COMPACT_ATOMS: atom_id res chain seq x y z
N MET A 1 -9.32 -8.49 9.39
CA MET A 1 -8.39 -7.80 10.31
C MET A 1 -7.69 -6.70 9.54
N ALA A 2 -7.41 -5.54 10.14
CA ALA A 2 -6.64 -4.50 9.45
C ALA A 2 -5.13 -4.79 9.59
N ILE A 3 -4.46 -4.92 8.45
CA ILE A 3 -3.02 -5.13 8.32
C ILE A 3 -2.42 -3.80 7.87
N GLU A 4 -1.41 -3.33 8.58
CA GLU A 4 -0.68 -2.13 8.17
C GLU A 4 0.31 -2.50 7.07
N ILE A 5 0.15 -1.90 5.88
CA ILE A 5 1.12 -2.00 4.80
C ILE A 5 2.27 -1.07 5.15
N LYS A 6 3.47 -1.63 5.28
CA LYS A 6 4.69 -0.88 5.59
C LYS A 6 5.59 -0.79 4.38
N VAL A 7 6.40 0.25 4.34
CA VAL A 7 7.48 0.37 3.36
C VAL A 7 8.46 -0.81 3.55
N PRO A 8 8.65 -1.67 2.54
CA PRO A 8 9.64 -2.74 2.62
C PRO A 8 11.06 -2.17 2.61
N THR A 9 12.06 -3.01 2.88
CA THR A 9 13.46 -2.59 2.76
C THR A 9 13.79 -2.30 1.29
N LEU A 10 14.02 -1.04 0.95
CA LEU A 10 14.26 -0.56 -0.42
C LEU A 10 15.68 -0.84 -0.93
N GLY A 11 16.59 -1.20 -0.02
CA GLY A 11 17.99 -1.54 -0.29
C GLY A 11 18.86 -1.30 0.94
N GLU A 12 20.03 -1.91 1.00
CA GLU A 12 20.94 -1.86 2.17
C GLU A 12 21.41 -0.42 2.53
N SER A 13 21.17 0.57 1.66
CA SER A 13 21.52 1.99 1.88
C SER A 13 20.38 2.97 1.57
N VAL A 14 19.15 2.51 1.34
CA VAL A 14 18.00 3.38 1.02
C VAL A 14 17.09 3.46 2.25
N ALA A 15 17.06 4.63 2.89
CA ALA A 15 16.29 4.88 4.10
C ALA A 15 14.86 5.39 3.82
N ASP A 16 14.63 5.95 2.64
CA ASP A 16 13.38 6.58 2.24
C ASP A 16 13.04 6.33 0.77
N ALA A 17 11.75 6.35 0.46
CA ALA A 17 11.22 6.35 -0.90
C ALA A 17 10.13 7.41 -1.03
N THR A 18 9.87 7.81 -2.27
CA THR A 18 8.71 8.64 -2.60
C THR A 18 7.61 7.75 -3.17
N VAL A 19 6.37 7.96 -2.75
CA VAL A 19 5.21 7.29 -3.36
C VAL A 19 5.07 7.80 -4.79
N ALA A 20 5.39 6.98 -5.79
CA ALA A 20 5.30 7.35 -7.19
C ALA A 20 3.84 7.46 -7.62
N ARG A 21 3.08 6.38 -7.41
CA ARG A 21 1.63 6.35 -7.61
C ARG A 21 0.96 5.21 -6.85
N TRP A 22 -0.32 5.39 -6.55
CA TRP A 22 -1.16 4.32 -6.03
C TRP A 22 -1.82 3.54 -7.18
N ILE A 23 -1.58 2.23 -7.24
CA ILE A 23 -2.29 1.33 -8.17
C ILE A 23 -3.70 1.04 -7.63
N LYS A 24 -3.82 1.00 -6.30
CA LYS A 24 -5.05 0.70 -5.57
C LYS A 24 -5.49 1.90 -4.74
N SER A 25 -6.79 2.15 -4.72
CA SER A 25 -7.39 3.25 -3.94
C SER A 25 -8.08 2.74 -2.69
N THR A 26 -8.26 3.59 -1.68
CA THR A 26 -9.05 3.27 -0.49
C THR A 26 -10.43 2.74 -0.89
N GLY A 27 -10.78 1.55 -0.40
CA GLY A 27 -12.00 0.83 -0.74
C GLY A 27 -11.85 -0.18 -1.89
N ASP A 28 -10.70 -0.24 -2.57
CA ASP A 28 -10.48 -1.18 -3.67
C ASP A 28 -10.07 -2.57 -3.17
N ALA A 29 -10.56 -3.61 -3.84
CA ALA A 29 -10.20 -4.99 -3.52
C ALA A 29 -8.79 -5.32 -4.04
N VAL A 30 -7.93 -5.83 -3.16
CA VAL A 30 -6.56 -6.22 -3.46
C VAL A 30 -6.33 -7.68 -3.10
N LYS A 31 -5.44 -8.36 -3.81
CA LYS A 31 -5.07 -9.76 -3.52
C LYS A 31 -3.71 -9.82 -2.85
N ALA A 32 -3.47 -10.89 -2.08
CA ALA A 32 -2.12 -11.20 -1.60
C ALA A 32 -1.17 -11.28 -2.78
N ASP A 33 0.05 -10.75 -2.63
CA ASP A 33 1.07 -10.64 -3.68
C ASP A 33 0.70 -9.71 -4.86
N GLU A 34 -0.40 -8.96 -4.80
CA GLU A 34 -0.77 -7.99 -5.83
C GLU A 34 -0.15 -6.62 -5.52
N PRO A 35 0.46 -5.91 -6.50
CA PRO A 35 1.07 -4.61 -6.27
C PRO A 35 -0.01 -3.55 -6.00
N VAL A 36 0.12 -2.85 -4.87
CA VAL A 36 -0.87 -1.84 -4.43
C VAL A 36 -0.37 -0.41 -4.60
N VAL A 37 0.94 -0.20 -4.48
CA VAL A 37 1.59 1.11 -4.58
C VAL A 37 2.97 0.97 -5.21
N GLU A 38 3.34 1.94 -6.05
CA GLU A 38 4.67 2.08 -6.61
C GLU A 38 5.44 3.11 -5.80
N LEU A 39 6.64 2.73 -5.36
CA LEU A 39 7.61 3.56 -4.68
C LEU A 39 8.74 3.88 -5.66
N GLU A 40 9.08 5.15 -5.80
CA GLU A 40 10.22 5.61 -6.57
C GLU A 40 11.33 6.08 -5.64
N THR A 41 12.54 5.62 -5.94
CA THR A 41 13.78 6.03 -5.29
C THR A 41 14.69 6.68 -6.34
N ASP A 42 15.75 7.35 -5.91
CA ASP A 42 16.70 8.07 -6.79
C ASP A 42 17.25 7.24 -7.97
N LYS A 43 17.28 5.91 -7.83
CA LYS A 43 17.85 4.99 -8.83
C LYS A 43 16.86 4.00 -9.44
N VAL A 44 15.77 3.68 -8.74
CA VAL A 44 14.90 2.55 -9.11
C VAL A 44 13.48 2.77 -8.60
N THR A 45 12.51 2.27 -9.37
CA THR A 45 11.11 2.14 -8.94
C THR A 45 10.90 0.72 -8.41
N LEU A 46 10.29 0.60 -7.22
CA LEU A 46 9.93 -0.65 -6.58
C LEU A 46 8.42 -0.69 -6.33
N GLU A 47 7.83 -1.86 -6.51
CA GLU A 47 6.41 -2.08 -6.29
C GLU A 47 6.23 -2.72 -4.90
N VAL A 48 5.30 -2.21 -4.09
CA VAL A 48 4.97 -2.82 -2.81
C VAL A 48 3.79 -3.78 -3.01
N PRO A 49 3.99 -5.10 -2.84
CA PRO A 49 2.91 -6.07 -2.91
C PRO A 49 2.06 -6.04 -1.63
N ALA A 50 0.77 -6.37 -1.76
CA ALA A 50 -0.10 -6.52 -0.62
C ALA A 50 0.32 -7.73 0.23
N PRO A 51 0.43 -7.58 1.57
CA PRO A 51 0.76 -8.69 2.46
C PRO A 51 -0.36 -9.75 2.57
N ALA A 52 -1.60 -9.40 2.23
CA ALA A 52 -2.75 -10.30 2.24
C ALA A 52 -3.84 -9.85 1.26
N ALA A 53 -4.80 -10.74 1.00
CA ALA A 53 -5.98 -10.43 0.20
C ALA A 53 -7.05 -9.73 1.05
N GLY A 54 -7.59 -8.62 0.57
CA GLY A 54 -8.53 -7.80 1.31
C GLY A 54 -8.98 -6.57 0.55
N THR A 55 -9.37 -5.53 1.28
CA THR A 55 -9.73 -4.23 0.73
C THR A 55 -8.73 -3.18 1.22
N LEU A 56 -8.20 -2.34 0.33
CA LEU A 56 -7.32 -1.25 0.75
C LEU A 56 -8.10 -0.28 1.65
N GLY A 57 -7.57 -0.01 2.82
CA GLY A 57 -8.12 0.90 3.81
C GLY A 57 -7.61 2.32 3.62
N GLU A 58 -7.51 3.04 4.73
CA GLU A 58 -7.06 4.42 4.76
C GLU A 58 -5.60 4.54 4.30
N ILE A 59 -5.35 5.40 3.33
CA ILE A 59 -4.01 5.73 2.84
C ILE A 59 -3.42 6.82 3.74
N MET A 60 -2.33 6.51 4.42
CA MET A 60 -1.62 7.44 5.29
C MET A 60 -0.56 8.24 4.52
N ALA A 61 0.00 7.65 3.45
CA ALA A 61 0.97 8.28 2.57
C ALA A 61 0.39 8.49 1.17
N ALA A 62 0.10 9.74 0.81
CA ALA A 62 -0.44 10.09 -0.50
C ALA A 62 0.63 9.99 -1.62
N GLU A 63 0.18 10.06 -2.88
CA GLU A 63 1.06 10.15 -4.06
C GLU A 63 1.99 11.38 -3.94
N GLY A 64 3.28 11.19 -4.19
CA GLY A 64 4.32 12.20 -4.01
C GLY A 64 4.80 12.38 -2.56
N ALA A 65 4.25 11.64 -1.59
CA ALA A 65 4.73 11.69 -0.21
C ALA A 65 6.03 10.90 -0.04
N VAL A 66 6.93 11.44 0.78
CA VAL A 66 8.17 10.75 1.18
C VAL A 66 7.89 9.89 2.40
N VAL A 67 8.31 8.64 2.34
CA VAL A 67 8.05 7.60 3.35
C VAL A 67 9.35 6.89 3.70
N GLU A 68 9.58 6.66 4.99
CA GLU A 68 10.78 5.98 5.49
C GLU A 68 10.58 4.46 5.52
N VAL A 69 11.68 3.69 5.50
CA VAL A 69 11.62 2.23 5.64
C VAL A 69 10.95 1.85 6.95
N GLY A 70 9.93 1.00 6.87
CA GLY A 70 9.11 0.59 8.00
C GLY A 70 7.97 1.57 8.38
N ALA A 71 7.84 2.71 7.69
CA ALA A 71 6.70 3.61 7.86
C ALA A 71 5.42 2.97 7.30
N GLY A 72 4.28 3.31 7.90
CA GLY A 72 2.96 2.87 7.45
C GLY A 72 2.53 3.63 6.19
N LEU A 73 2.28 2.90 5.10
CA LEU A 73 1.79 3.44 3.83
C LEU A 73 0.27 3.58 3.83
N ALA A 74 -0.42 2.48 4.14
CA ALA A 74 -1.86 2.40 4.21
C ALA A 74 -2.29 1.22 5.08
N MET A 75 -3.55 1.21 5.49
CA MET A 75 -4.16 0.02 6.08
C MET A 75 -4.73 -0.89 4.98
N LEU A 76 -4.75 -2.19 5.24
CA LEU A 76 -5.34 -3.21 4.39
C LEU A 76 -6.30 -4.05 5.23
N ASN A 77 -7.58 -4.05 4.88
CA ASN A 77 -8.59 -4.81 5.58
C ASN A 77 -8.66 -6.22 5.01
N GLU A 78 -7.92 -7.15 5.61
CA GLU A 78 -7.96 -8.58 5.30
C GLU A 78 -9.35 -9.15 5.56
N GLY A 79 -9.89 -9.86 4.56
CA GLY A 79 -11.20 -10.52 4.65
C GLY A 79 -12.40 -9.58 4.54
N ALA A 80 -12.19 -8.29 4.23
CA ALA A 80 -13.29 -7.44 3.79
C ALA A 80 -13.71 -7.88 2.39
N ALA A 81 -14.71 -8.76 2.32
CA ALA A 81 -15.58 -8.81 1.15
C ALA A 81 -16.08 -7.39 0.87
N PRO A 82 -16.22 -6.96 -0.39
CA PRO A 82 -16.80 -5.66 -0.67
C PRO A 82 -18.09 -5.60 0.12
N ALA A 83 -18.22 -4.60 1.01
CA ALA A 83 -19.51 -4.25 1.56
C ALA A 83 -20.33 -3.83 0.35
N ALA A 84 -20.96 -4.82 -0.30
CA ALA A 84 -22.04 -4.61 -1.20
C ALA A 84 -22.99 -3.72 -0.42
N LYS A 85 -23.05 -2.46 -0.85
CA LYS A 85 -24.11 -1.51 -0.62
C LYS A 85 -25.39 -2.30 -0.29
N ALA A 86 -25.66 -2.46 1.01
CA ALA A 86 -26.95 -2.94 1.45
C ALA A 86 -27.90 -1.81 1.07
N GLU A 87 -28.64 -2.06 0.00
CA GLU A 87 -29.68 -1.22 -0.53
C GLU A 87 -30.60 -0.72 0.59
N ALA A 88 -30.93 0.56 0.50
CA ALA A 88 -32.19 1.12 0.99
C ALA A 88 -32.75 1.99 -0.14
#